data_AF-A0A7S9VP57-F1
#
_entry.id   AF-A0A7S9VP57-F1
#
_cell.length_a   1.000
_cell.length_b   1.000
_cell.length_c   1.000
_cell.angle_alpha   90.00
_cell.angle_beta   90.00
_cell.angle_gamma   90.00
#
_symmetry.space_group_name_H-M   'P 1'
#
loop_
_entity.id
_entity.type
_entity.pdbx_description
1 polymer ?
#
loop_
_entity_poly.entity_id
_entity_poly.type
_entity_poly.pdbx_seq_one_letter_code
_entity_poly.pdbx_strand_id
1 'polypeptide(L)'
;MKYYLPLISAVALSLLSACNNNDEPEVVGGPADPMAQQLANAAPVELPPSVKVSRQYRCKDNSLIFIDFLSDDKTANLRTEKNGAPTKLVAPEAGKPFTAEGGYSVDGSGKQITATLPGKSGLSCKA
;
A
#
# COMPACT_ATOMS: atom_id res chain seq x y z
N MET A 1 -22.76 -27.55 87.05
CA MET A 1 -22.43 -26.66 85.93
C MET A 1 -21.02 -26.12 86.11
N LYS A 2 -20.08 -26.57 85.28
CA LYS A 2 -18.91 -25.83 84.77
C LYS A 2 -18.13 -26.81 83.89
N TYR A 3 -18.42 -26.79 82.59
CA TYR A 3 -17.73 -27.61 81.59
C TYR A 3 -16.43 -26.89 81.20
N TYR A 4 -15.30 -27.45 81.62
CA TYR A 4 -13.99 -27.11 81.06
C TYR A 4 -13.75 -28.04 79.87
N LEU A 5 -14.00 -27.54 78.65
CA LEU A 5 -13.53 -28.19 77.43
C LEU A 5 -12.75 -27.13 76.61
N PRO A 6 -11.46 -27.36 76.30
CA PRO A 6 -10.56 -26.33 75.81
C PRO A 6 -10.78 -26.06 74.32
N LEU A 7 -11.36 -24.89 74.04
CA LEU A 7 -10.85 -23.79 73.21
C LEU A 7 -9.60 -24.04 72.31
N ILE A 8 -9.53 -25.09 71.48
CA ILE A 8 -8.40 -25.26 70.53
C ILE A 8 -8.83 -25.89 69.18
N SER A 9 -9.84 -25.34 68.50
CA SER A 9 -10.20 -25.87 67.16
C SER A 9 -10.69 -24.86 66.12
N ALA A 10 -10.62 -23.54 66.38
CA ALA A 10 -11.28 -22.54 65.53
C ALA A 10 -10.33 -21.60 64.74
N VAL A 11 -9.05 -21.93 64.57
CA VAL A 11 -8.06 -21.05 63.89
C VAL A 11 -7.58 -21.59 62.53
N ALA A 12 -7.99 -22.79 62.12
CA ALA A 12 -7.51 -23.39 60.86
C ALA A 12 -8.34 -23.04 59.61
N LEU A 13 -9.49 -22.37 59.76
CA LEU A 13 -10.44 -22.14 58.65
C LEU A 13 -10.37 -20.71 58.06
N SER A 14 -9.62 -19.78 58.65
CA SER A 14 -9.54 -18.40 58.16
C SER A 14 -8.45 -18.15 57.12
N LEU A 15 -7.56 -19.13 56.86
CA LEU A 15 -6.46 -18.98 55.90
C LEU A 15 -6.85 -19.29 54.45
N LEU A 16 -8.07 -19.76 54.17
CA LEU A 16 -8.51 -20.12 52.81
C LEU A 16 -9.36 -19.05 52.10
N SER A 17 -9.72 -17.94 52.76
CA SER A 17 -10.53 -16.87 52.15
C SER A 17 -9.74 -15.85 51.32
N ALA A 18 -8.41 -15.98 51.25
CA ALA A 18 -7.56 -15.06 50.49
C ALA A 18 -7.23 -15.53 49.05
N CYS A 19 -7.74 -16.69 48.61
CA CYS A 19 -7.42 -17.24 47.29
C CYS A 19 -8.48 -16.99 46.20
N ASN A 20 -9.40 -16.04 46.37
CA ASN A 20 -10.39 -15.76 45.31
C ASN A 20 -10.98 -14.34 45.37
N ASN A 21 -10.20 -13.32 45.01
CA ASN A 21 -10.70 -11.95 44.75
C ASN A 21 -10.07 -11.40 43.46
N ASN A 22 -10.08 -12.18 42.38
CA ASN A 22 -9.76 -11.67 41.04
C ASN A 22 -10.81 -12.25 40.08
N ASP A 23 -11.87 -11.47 39.82
CA ASP A 23 -12.99 -11.84 38.91
C ASP A 23 -12.64 -11.66 37.42
N GLU A 24 -11.38 -11.36 37.10
CA GLU A 24 -10.92 -11.18 35.73
C GLU A 24 -9.57 -11.88 35.57
N PRO A 25 -9.35 -12.66 34.49
CA PRO A 25 -8.01 -13.11 34.17
C PRO A 25 -7.16 -11.87 33.95
N GLU A 26 -6.12 -11.68 34.78
CA GLU A 26 -5.11 -10.67 34.55
C GLU A 26 -4.43 -11.02 33.23
N VAL A 27 -4.90 -10.39 32.15
CA VAL A 27 -4.16 -10.26 30.90
C VAL A 27 -2.97 -9.36 31.21
N VAL A 28 -1.95 -9.94 31.86
CA VAL A 28 -0.60 -9.39 31.85
C VAL A 28 -0.28 -9.23 30.38
N GLY A 29 -0.38 -7.99 29.90
CA GLY A 29 -0.20 -7.66 28.49
C GLY A 29 1.02 -8.40 27.98
N GLY A 30 0.82 -9.22 26.95
CA GLY A 30 1.91 -9.90 26.27
C GLY A 30 3.03 -8.91 25.96
N PRO A 31 4.27 -9.39 25.78
CA PRO A 31 5.46 -8.55 25.68
C PRO A 31 5.16 -7.34 24.77
N ALA A 32 5.32 -6.14 25.33
CA ALA A 32 5.01 -4.89 24.62
C ALA A 32 5.67 -4.93 23.25
N ASP A 33 4.88 -4.77 22.18
CA ASP A 33 5.37 -4.80 20.82
C ASP A 33 6.53 -3.81 20.68
N PRO A 34 7.77 -4.26 20.48
CA PRO A 34 8.95 -3.37 20.45
C PRO A 34 8.91 -2.41 19.26
N MET A 35 7.97 -2.61 18.32
CA MET A 35 7.76 -1.80 17.13
C MET A 35 6.50 -0.92 17.21
N ALA A 36 5.75 -0.91 18.32
CA ALA A 36 4.51 -0.13 18.46
C ALA A 36 4.72 1.38 18.22
N GLN A 37 5.84 1.92 18.72
CA GLN A 37 6.19 3.32 18.52
C GLN A 37 6.71 3.60 17.09
N GLN A 38 7.29 2.61 16.42
CA GLN A 38 7.77 2.76 15.04
C GLN A 38 6.61 2.74 14.05
N LEU A 39 5.56 1.95 14.32
CA LEU A 39 4.36 1.90 13.49
C LEU A 39 3.49 3.15 13.64
N ALA A 40 3.43 3.73 14.84
CA ALA A 40 2.71 4.98 15.11
C ALA A 40 3.35 6.22 14.44
N ASN A 41 4.64 6.16 14.11
CA ASN A 41 5.39 7.23 13.45
C ASN A 41 5.71 6.93 11.97
N ALA A 42 5.27 5.79 11.44
CA ALA A 42 5.44 5.48 10.04
C ALA A 42 4.52 6.38 9.22
N ALA A 43 5.12 7.20 8.34
CA ALA A 43 4.34 7.92 7.33
C ALA A 43 3.49 6.91 6.54
N PRO A 44 2.27 7.27 6.12
CA PRO A 44 1.45 6.42 5.26
C PRO A 44 2.31 5.91 4.11
N VAL A 45 2.41 4.58 3.98
CA VAL A 45 3.12 3.98 2.85
C VAL A 45 2.35 4.40 1.60
N GLU A 46 2.87 5.38 0.87
CA GLU A 46 2.32 5.77 -0.42
C GLU A 46 2.53 4.61 -1.37
N LEU A 47 1.49 3.79 -1.51
CA LEU A 47 1.50 2.68 -2.44
C LEU A 47 1.71 3.26 -3.83
N PRO A 48 2.63 2.69 -4.63
CA PRO A 48 2.85 3.16 -5.99
C PRO A 48 1.51 3.15 -6.73
N PRO A 49 1.21 4.22 -7.50
CA PRO A 49 -0.09 4.37 -8.08
C PRO A 49 -0.40 3.17 -8.98
N SER A 50 -1.60 2.61 -8.80
CA SER A 50 -2.03 1.44 -9.57
C SER A 50 -2.23 1.81 -11.04
N VAL A 51 -2.22 0.81 -11.93
CA VAL A 51 -2.59 1.05 -13.33
C VAL A 51 -4.10 1.26 -13.42
N LYS A 52 -4.51 2.46 -13.83
CA LYS A 52 -5.91 2.83 -14.07
C LYS A 52 -6.43 2.23 -15.36
N VAL A 53 -5.63 2.31 -16.42
CA VAL A 53 -5.98 1.74 -17.73
C VAL A 53 -4.72 1.38 -18.51
N SER A 54 -4.68 0.16 -19.02
CA SER A 54 -3.66 -0.29 -19.97
C SER A 54 -4.24 -0.25 -21.38
N ARG A 55 -3.53 0.35 -22.32
CA ARG A 55 -3.92 0.41 -23.74
C ARG A 55 -2.74 0.01 -24.60
N GLN A 56 -3.02 -0.86 -25.57
CA GLN A 56 -2.12 -1.11 -26.68
C GLN A 56 -2.50 -0.16 -27.81
N TYR A 57 -1.54 0.60 -28.33
CA TYR A 57 -1.73 1.47 -29.48
C TYR A 57 -0.94 0.98 -30.68
N ARG A 58 -1.54 1.11 -31.86
CA ARG A 58 -0.88 0.99 -33.15
C ARG A 58 -0.60 2.37 -33.72
N CYS A 59 0.67 2.67 -33.94
CA CYS A 59 1.12 3.94 -34.49
C CYS A 59 1.12 3.93 -36.02
N LYS A 60 1.16 5.12 -36.63
CA LYS A 60 1.17 5.29 -38.10
C LYS A 60 2.33 4.58 -38.80
N ASP A 61 3.46 4.42 -38.12
CA ASP A 61 4.62 3.66 -38.59
C ASP A 61 4.45 2.13 -38.45
N ASN A 62 3.23 1.68 -38.12
CA ASN A 62 2.86 0.29 -37.84
C ASN A 62 3.53 -0.32 -36.60
N SER A 63 4.23 0.49 -35.80
CA SER A 63 4.75 0.09 -34.49
C SER A 63 3.61 -0.13 -33.50
N LEU A 64 3.82 -1.05 -32.56
CA LEU A 64 2.95 -1.27 -31.42
C LEU A 64 3.61 -0.68 -30.17
N ILE A 65 2.87 0.11 -29.41
CA ILE A 65 3.30 0.60 -28.10
C ILE A 65 2.23 0.24 -27.07
N PHE A 66 2.65 0.00 -25.84
CA PHE A 66 1.78 -0.32 -24.73
C PHE A 66 1.93 0.77 -23.69
N ILE A 67 0.82 1.39 -23.30
CA ILE A 67 0.83 2.47 -22.32
C ILE A 67 -0.10 2.11 -21.18
N ASP A 68 0.47 2.01 -20.00
CA ASP A 68 -0.25 1.87 -18.75
C ASP A 68 -0.40 3.27 -18.14
N PHE A 69 -1.61 3.82 -18.10
CA PHE A 69 -1.90 5.08 -17.41
C PHE A 69 -2.18 4.77 -15.95
N LEU A 70 -1.54 5.50 -15.04
CA LEU A 70 -1.63 5.25 -13.61
C LEU A 70 -2.77 6.05 -12.98
N SER A 71 -3.21 5.64 -11.79
CA SER A 71 -4.34 6.22 -11.07
C SER A 71 -4.11 7.65 -10.57
N ASP A 72 -2.89 8.17 -10.69
CA ASP A 72 -2.54 9.54 -10.33
C ASP A 72 -2.84 10.56 -11.45
N ASP A 73 -3.28 10.09 -12.63
CA ASP A 73 -3.55 10.88 -13.85
C ASP A 73 -2.35 11.76 -14.30
N LYS A 74 -1.17 11.51 -13.74
CA LYS A 74 0.07 12.28 -13.95
C LYS A 74 1.22 11.40 -14.38
N THR A 75 1.14 10.09 -14.20
CA THR A 75 2.17 9.17 -14.66
C THR A 75 1.61 8.12 -15.62
N ALA A 76 2.46 7.72 -16.56
CA ALA A 76 2.16 6.66 -17.50
C ALA A 76 3.43 5.82 -17.72
N ASN A 77 3.30 4.51 -17.87
CA ASN A 77 4.40 3.64 -18.24
C ASN A 77 4.25 3.27 -19.71
N LEU A 78 5.22 3.66 -20.55
CA LEU A 78 5.27 3.31 -21.96
C LEU A 78 6.22 2.12 -22.16
N ARG A 79 5.78 1.13 -22.92
CA ARG A 79 6.60 0.01 -23.37
C ARG A 79 6.53 -0.07 -24.89
N THR A 80 7.67 -0.19 -25.54
CA THR A 80 7.77 -0.42 -26.98
C THR A 80 7.56 -1.89 -27.36
N GLU A 81 7.62 -2.79 -26.38
CA GLU A 81 7.43 -4.23 -26.53
C GLU A 81 6.57 -4.76 -25.38
N LYS A 82 5.80 -5.84 -25.62
CA LYS A 82 4.85 -6.38 -24.64
C LYS A 82 5.50 -6.73 -23.28
N ASN A 83 6.72 -7.26 -23.33
CA ASN A 83 7.50 -7.65 -22.14
C ASN A 83 8.72 -6.74 -21.93
N GLY A 84 8.78 -5.60 -22.63
CA GLY A 84 9.90 -4.67 -22.52
C GLY A 84 9.90 -3.89 -21.20
N ALA A 85 11.05 -3.30 -20.88
CA ALA A 85 11.18 -2.39 -19.75
C ALA A 85 10.26 -1.17 -19.94
N PRO A 86 9.45 -0.79 -18.93
CA PRO A 86 8.61 0.39 -19.00
C PRO A 86 9.44 1.66 -18.85
N THR A 87 9.28 2.58 -19.79
CA THR A 87 9.71 3.97 -19.66
C THR A 87 8.64 4.73 -18.89
N LYS A 88 8.98 5.19 -17.69
CA LYS A 88 8.08 6.02 -16.87
C LYS A 88 8.01 7.42 -17.46
N LEU A 89 6.83 7.83 -17.88
CA LEU A 89 6.49 9.17 -18.32
C LEU A 89 5.77 9.90 -17.18
N VAL A 90 6.07 11.18 -17.03
CA VAL A 90 5.48 12.08 -16.05
C VAL A 90 4.91 13.30 -16.78
N ALA A 91 3.67 13.63 -16.49
CA ALA A 91 3.03 14.86 -16.88
C ALA A 91 3.11 15.87 -15.73
N PRO A 92 3.34 17.16 -16.02
CA PRO A 92 3.38 18.19 -14.99
C PRO A 92 2.01 18.36 -14.29
N GLU A 93 0.93 18.17 -15.04
CA GLU A 93 -0.46 18.25 -14.57
C GLU A 93 -1.33 17.23 -15.30
N ALA A 94 -2.47 16.87 -14.70
CA ALA A 94 -3.43 15.98 -15.34
C ALA A 94 -3.93 16.56 -16.67
N GLY A 95 -3.89 15.77 -17.73
CA GLY A 95 -4.28 16.19 -19.08
C GLY A 95 -3.19 16.94 -19.87
N LYS A 96 -2.00 17.14 -19.31
CA LYS A 96 -0.82 17.59 -20.06
C LYS A 96 -0.10 16.39 -20.70
N PRO A 97 0.79 16.62 -21.69
CA PRO A 97 1.59 15.57 -22.27
C PRO A 97 2.45 14.88 -21.21
N PHE A 98 2.49 13.56 -21.23
CA PHE A 98 3.39 12.75 -20.41
C PHE A 98 4.77 12.76 -21.08
N THR A 99 5.81 13.12 -20.35
CA THR A 99 7.18 13.23 -20.87
C THR A 99 8.15 12.36 -20.07
N ALA A 100 9.19 11.84 -20.71
CA ALA A 100 10.29 11.15 -20.02
C ALA A 100 11.64 11.57 -20.58
N GLU A 101 12.67 11.31 -19.79
CA GLU A 101 14.05 11.45 -20.21
C GLU A 101 14.33 10.60 -21.47
N GLY A 102 15.20 11.10 -22.35
CA GLY A 102 15.48 10.44 -23.62
C GLY A 102 14.52 10.80 -24.76
N GLY A 103 13.69 11.84 -24.61
CA GLY A 103 12.90 12.40 -25.71
C GLY A 103 11.58 11.67 -25.99
N TYR A 104 11.07 10.92 -25.01
CA TYR A 104 9.74 10.33 -25.10
C TYR A 104 8.67 11.35 -24.68
N SER A 105 7.60 11.45 -25.46
CA SER A 105 6.42 12.25 -25.12
C SER A 105 5.15 11.58 -25.59
N VAL A 106 4.09 11.62 -24.78
CA VAL A 106 2.77 11.09 -25.12
C VAL A 106 1.73 12.15 -24.80
N ASP A 107 1.04 12.63 -25.83
CA ASP A 107 -0.09 13.54 -25.70
C ASP A 107 -1.41 12.77 -25.78
N GLY A 108 -2.21 12.90 -24.71
CA GLY A 108 -3.51 12.27 -24.57
C GLY A 108 -3.50 10.90 -23.88
N SER A 109 -4.69 10.48 -23.42
CA SER A 109 -4.94 9.20 -22.73
C SER A 109 -6.16 8.43 -23.28
N GLY A 110 -6.71 8.90 -24.40
CA GLY A 110 -7.93 8.39 -25.03
C GLY A 110 -7.70 7.19 -25.97
N LYS A 111 -8.58 7.01 -26.97
CA LYS A 111 -8.38 5.99 -28.03
C LYS A 111 -7.39 6.43 -29.11
N GLN A 112 -7.08 7.72 -29.16
CA GLN A 112 -6.14 8.34 -30.09
C GLN A 112 -5.19 9.20 -29.27
N ILE A 113 -3.91 9.06 -29.56
CA ILE A 113 -2.83 9.79 -28.89
C ILE A 113 -1.79 10.22 -29.92
N THR A 114 -0.94 11.17 -29.53
CA THR A 114 0.29 11.49 -30.27
C THR A 114 1.48 11.07 -29.45
N ALA A 115 2.26 10.10 -29.92
CA ALA A 115 3.46 9.61 -29.26
C ALA A 115 4.72 10.04 -30.02
N THR A 116 5.64 10.69 -29.35
CA THR A 116 6.99 11.01 -29.82
C THR A 116 7.95 10.03 -29.18
N LEU A 117 8.68 9.28 -30.01
CA LEU A 117 9.73 8.37 -29.59
C LEU A 117 11.10 9.00 -29.86
N PRO A 118 12.17 8.63 -29.15
CA PRO A 118 13.53 9.11 -29.42
C PRO A 118 13.89 8.97 -30.89
N GLY A 119 14.35 10.07 -31.50
CA GLY A 119 14.76 10.10 -32.91
C GLY A 119 13.62 10.01 -33.93
N LYS A 120 12.35 10.01 -33.50
CA LYS A 120 11.18 10.04 -34.39
C LYS A 120 10.39 11.34 -34.18
N SER A 121 9.73 11.81 -35.23
CA SER A 121 8.72 12.88 -35.11
C SER A 121 7.43 12.34 -34.48
N GLY A 122 6.56 13.23 -34.01
CA GLY A 122 5.29 12.85 -33.36
C GLY A 122 4.44 11.93 -34.24
N LEU A 123 4.19 10.72 -33.76
CA LEU A 123 3.40 9.69 -34.43
C LEU A 123 1.98 9.70 -33.87
N SER A 124 0.99 9.71 -34.76
CA SER A 124 -0.40 9.45 -34.36
C SER A 124 -0.58 7.95 -34.12
N CYS A 125 -1.09 7.58 -32.94
CA CYS A 125 -1.33 6.20 -32.56
C CYS A 125 -2.79 6.00 -32.11
N LYS A 126 -3.34 4.81 -32.41
CA LYS A 126 -4.73 4.44 -32.12
C LYS A 126 -4.80 3.12 -31.34
N ALA A 127 -5.63 3.08 -30.30
CA ALA A 127 -5.89 1.89 -29.50
C ALA A 127 -7.04 1.06 -30.06
#